data_AF-A0A2V3W5X2-F1
#
_entry.id   AF-A0A2V3W5X2-F1
#
_cell.length_a   1.000
_cell.length_b   1.000
_cell.length_c   1.000
_cell.angle_alpha   90.00
_cell.angle_beta   90.00
_cell.angle_gamma   90.00
#
_symmetry.space_group_name_H-M   'P 1'
#
loop_
_entity.id
_entity.type
_entity.pdbx_description
1 polymer ?
#
loop_
_entity_poly.entity_id
_entity_poly.type
_entity_poly.pdbx_seq_one_letter_code
_entity_poly.pdbx_strand_id
1 'polypeptide(L)'
;MNENAIRNVVSKVIYQLSNSHSFQRPIPIAVSARHCHLSEMDVEKLFGNEYKLTPKKDLSQPGQFAANETVTIVGSKGSIQRIRVLGPTRTDTQVEISKTDAVTLGVNPPLRESGDIVGSSPITIVGPRGSIYLKEGLIIAKNHIHMSLEDANYFGVQHGDYVEVSTHTVRSITFKNVLVRVSPNYRLEMHIDTDEANASLINTGQSGVLIRKEFEPNFKSTKVQDVGINFNGKLLTEKLVDTIDRPTIFINKSTIVTPLARDRAKYLKKRIKLIGD
;
A
#
# COMPACT_ATOMS: atom_id res chain seq x y z
N MET A 1 -21.58 22.60 38.20
CA MET A 1 -20.30 21.91 37.89
C MET A 1 -19.39 22.91 37.19
N ASN A 2 -18.14 23.04 37.63
CA ASN A 2 -17.21 24.04 37.11
C ASN A 2 -16.67 23.59 35.73
N GLU A 3 -17.10 24.26 34.65
CA GLU A 3 -16.70 23.92 33.27
C GLU A 3 -15.19 23.92 33.07
N ASN A 4 -14.46 24.76 33.80
CA ASN A 4 -12.99 24.82 33.74
C ASN A 4 -12.35 23.58 34.39
N ALA A 5 -12.97 23.01 35.42
CA ALA A 5 -12.51 21.77 36.03
C ALA A 5 -12.73 20.58 35.08
N ILE A 6 -13.86 20.55 34.37
CA ILE A 6 -14.14 19.52 33.36
C ILE A 6 -13.15 19.62 32.20
N ARG A 7 -12.91 20.82 31.66
CA ARG A 7 -11.93 21.02 30.58
C ARG A 7 -10.52 20.57 30.99
N ASN A 8 -10.09 20.90 32.21
CA ASN A 8 -8.76 20.50 32.69
C ASN A 8 -8.63 18.98 32.90
N VAL A 9 -9.69 18.31 33.36
CA VAL A 9 -9.70 16.84 33.47
C VAL A 9 -9.70 16.20 32.09
N VAL A 10 -10.52 16.69 31.16
CA VAL A 10 -10.56 16.20 29.78
C VAL A 10 -9.21 16.40 29.08
N SER A 11 -8.58 17.57 29.21
CA SER A 11 -7.24 17.83 28.65
C SER A 11 -6.17 16.93 29.27
N LYS A 12 -6.21 16.68 30.58
CA LYS A 12 -5.27 15.74 31.23
C LYS A 12 -5.49 14.30 30.79
N VAL A 13 -6.74 13.87 30.64
CA VAL A 13 -7.07 12.53 30.14
C VAL A 13 -6.66 12.39 28.68
N ILE A 14 -6.95 13.38 27.83
CA ILE A 14 -6.46 13.40 26.43
C ILE A 14 -4.95 13.37 26.39
N TYR A 15 -4.26 14.16 27.23
CA TYR A 15 -2.79 14.15 27.31
C TYR A 15 -2.23 12.82 27.81
N GLN A 16 -2.87 12.17 28.78
CA GLN A 16 -2.46 10.85 29.26
C GLN A 16 -2.74 9.76 28.22
N LEU A 17 -3.83 9.88 27.44
CA LEU A 17 -4.15 8.98 26.33
C LEU A 17 -3.24 9.22 25.10
N SER A 18 -2.84 10.47 24.81
CA SER A 18 -1.90 10.80 23.73
C SER A 18 -0.45 10.47 24.10
N ASN A 19 -0.09 10.63 25.39
CA ASN A 19 1.19 10.17 25.94
C ASN A 19 1.18 8.70 26.32
N SER A 20 0.06 8.00 26.11
CA SER A 20 0.10 6.55 25.90
C SER A 20 0.62 6.31 24.49
N HIS A 21 1.83 6.81 24.20
CA HIS A 21 2.73 6.17 23.26
C HIS A 21 3.00 4.78 23.87
N SER A 22 2.02 3.90 23.69
CA SER A 22 2.24 2.47 23.73
C SER A 22 3.52 2.27 22.95
N PHE A 23 4.55 1.76 23.63
CA PHE A 23 5.78 1.33 22.98
C PHE A 23 5.37 0.24 21.99
N GLN A 24 4.94 0.67 20.80
CA GLN A 24 4.59 -0.25 19.75
C GLN A 24 5.87 -0.96 19.39
N ARG A 25 5.79 -2.28 19.33
CA ARG A 25 6.91 -3.12 18.96
C ARG A 25 7.57 -2.55 17.70
N PRO A 26 8.88 -2.26 17.72
CA PRO A 26 9.57 -1.74 16.55
C PRO A 26 9.50 -2.76 15.41
N ILE A 27 9.32 -2.27 14.19
CA ILE A 27 9.31 -3.08 12.97
C ILE A 27 10.73 -3.06 12.40
N PRO A 28 11.44 -4.20 12.31
CA PRO A 28 12.73 -4.28 11.65
C PRO A 28 12.62 -3.86 10.19
N ILE A 29 13.60 -3.11 9.69
CA ILE A 29 13.67 -2.67 8.29
C ILE A 29 14.86 -3.33 7.60
N ALA A 30 14.59 -3.98 6.47
CA ALA A 30 15.59 -4.55 5.58
C ALA A 30 15.67 -3.74 4.28
N VAL A 31 16.90 -3.43 3.87
CA VAL A 31 17.19 -2.76 2.61
C VAL A 31 17.41 -3.81 1.52
N SER A 32 16.49 -3.87 0.57
CA SER A 32 16.57 -4.72 -0.60
C SER A 32 17.43 -4.06 -1.68
N ALA A 33 18.64 -4.57 -1.87
CA ALA A 33 19.41 -4.27 -3.08
C ALA A 33 18.74 -4.90 -4.31
N ARG A 34 19.07 -4.37 -5.50
CA ARG A 34 18.63 -4.96 -6.78
C ARG A 34 18.91 -6.46 -6.85
N HIS A 35 17.92 -7.22 -7.29
CA HIS A 35 17.99 -8.67 -7.32
C HIS A 35 17.01 -9.27 -8.33
N CYS A 36 17.10 -10.58 -8.53
CA CYS A 36 16.25 -11.31 -9.44
C CYS A 36 15.75 -12.61 -8.79
N HIS A 37 14.47 -12.91 -9.01
CA HIS A 37 13.89 -14.23 -8.82
C HIS A 37 13.78 -14.90 -10.18
N LEU A 38 14.16 -16.18 -10.29
CA LEU A 38 14.17 -16.91 -11.57
C LEU A 38 13.18 -18.07 -11.53
N SER A 39 12.56 -18.33 -12.68
CA SER A 39 11.90 -19.61 -12.95
C SER A 39 12.92 -20.74 -13.12
N GLU A 40 12.51 -21.97 -12.88
CA GLU A 40 13.39 -23.13 -13.07
C GLU A 40 13.91 -23.24 -14.52
N MET A 41 13.02 -23.03 -15.49
CA MET A 41 13.38 -22.99 -16.91
C MET A 41 14.41 -21.90 -17.23
N ASP A 42 14.30 -20.72 -16.60
CA ASP A 42 15.23 -19.62 -16.85
C ASP A 42 16.56 -19.81 -16.12
N VAL A 43 16.56 -20.50 -14.97
CA VAL A 43 17.81 -20.97 -14.34
C VAL A 43 18.57 -21.86 -15.32
N GLU A 44 17.90 -22.80 -15.98
CA GLU A 44 18.58 -23.69 -16.91
C GLU A 44 19.16 -22.95 -18.12
N LYS A 45 18.39 -22.02 -18.71
CA LYS A 45 18.86 -21.21 -19.84
C LYS A 45 20.07 -20.33 -19.47
N LEU A 46 20.10 -19.81 -18.25
CA LEU A 46 21.12 -18.86 -17.81
C LEU A 46 22.38 -19.56 -17.27
N PHE A 47 22.23 -20.73 -16.63
CA PHE A 47 23.30 -21.39 -15.87
C PHE A 47 23.65 -22.81 -16.34
N GLY A 48 22.82 -23.44 -17.17
CA GLY A 48 23.04 -24.76 -17.77
C GLY A 48 21.91 -25.76 -17.47
N ASN A 49 21.83 -26.83 -18.25
CA ASN A 49 20.80 -27.85 -18.10
C ASN A 49 20.81 -28.47 -16.69
N GLU A 50 19.62 -28.72 -16.13
CA GLU A 50 19.41 -29.31 -14.79
C GLU A 50 20.09 -28.54 -13.63
N TYR A 51 20.49 -27.28 -13.84
CA TYR A 51 21.20 -26.49 -12.83
C TYR A 51 20.29 -26.13 -11.65
N LYS A 52 20.85 -26.20 -10.42
CA LYS A 52 20.17 -25.80 -9.19
C LYS A 52 20.91 -24.66 -8.52
N LEU A 53 20.16 -23.64 -8.09
CA LEU A 53 20.71 -22.49 -7.36
C LEU A 53 21.38 -22.96 -6.07
N THR A 54 22.55 -22.40 -5.79
CA THR A 54 23.32 -22.78 -4.60
C THR A 54 23.14 -21.73 -3.49
N PRO A 55 22.69 -22.12 -2.28
CA PRO A 55 22.53 -21.16 -1.19
C PRO A 55 23.86 -20.52 -0.80
N LYS A 56 23.86 -19.19 -0.67
CA LYS A 56 24.97 -18.42 -0.12
C LYS A 56 24.68 -17.95 1.30
N LYS A 57 23.47 -17.42 1.51
CA LYS A 57 23.04 -16.86 2.80
C LYS A 57 21.52 -16.88 2.90
N ASP A 58 21.00 -17.35 4.03
CA ASP A 58 19.56 -17.28 4.32
C ASP A 58 19.11 -15.83 4.49
N LEU A 59 17.91 -15.53 4.02
CA LEU A 59 17.23 -14.26 4.24
C LEU A 59 16.39 -14.33 5.52
N SER A 60 15.88 -13.18 5.93
CA SER A 60 14.98 -13.02 7.08
C SER A 60 13.70 -13.83 6.93
N GLN A 61 13.13 -13.84 5.72
CA GLN A 61 11.90 -14.55 5.40
C GLN A 61 12.17 -16.05 5.29
N PRO A 62 11.43 -16.90 6.03
CA PRO A 62 11.63 -18.33 6.08
C PRO A 62 11.73 -19.00 4.70
N GLY A 63 12.77 -19.81 4.51
CA GLY A 63 13.00 -20.57 3.28
C GLY A 63 13.50 -19.75 2.09
N GLN A 64 13.67 -18.44 2.21
CA GLN A 64 14.27 -17.61 1.16
C GLN A 64 15.79 -17.48 1.39
N PHE A 65 16.58 -17.46 0.31
CA PHE A 65 18.03 -17.33 0.39
C PHE A 65 18.59 -16.46 -0.73
N ALA A 66 19.68 -15.75 -0.46
CA ALA A 66 20.55 -15.22 -1.50
C ALA A 66 21.41 -16.37 -2.04
N ALA A 67 21.41 -16.56 -3.36
CA ALA A 67 22.17 -17.62 -4.01
C ALA A 67 23.61 -17.16 -4.34
N ASN A 68 24.54 -18.08 -4.63
CA ASN A 68 25.89 -17.68 -5.07
C ASN A 68 25.87 -17.04 -6.45
N GLU A 69 24.89 -17.39 -7.25
CA GLU A 69 24.70 -16.96 -8.62
C GLU A 69 24.38 -15.47 -8.70
N THR A 70 24.88 -14.87 -9.78
CA THR A 70 24.55 -13.51 -10.17
C THR A 70 24.35 -13.43 -11.67
N VAL A 71 23.49 -12.52 -12.10
CA VAL A 71 23.22 -12.23 -13.52
C VAL A 71 23.62 -10.79 -13.87
N THR A 72 23.67 -10.51 -15.15
CA THR A 72 23.75 -9.15 -15.69
C THR A 72 22.41 -8.75 -16.27
N ILE A 73 21.91 -7.57 -15.90
CA ILE A 73 20.69 -7.00 -16.47
C ILE A 73 21.08 -5.95 -17.51
N VAL A 74 20.53 -6.05 -18.71
CA VAL A 74 20.86 -5.19 -19.85
C VAL A 74 19.61 -4.44 -20.30
N GLY A 75 19.67 -3.11 -20.24
CA GLY A 75 18.65 -2.20 -20.76
C GLY A 75 19.12 -1.47 -22.01
N SER A 76 18.32 -0.52 -22.49
CA SER A 76 18.58 0.20 -23.74
C SER A 76 19.80 1.12 -23.69
N LYS A 77 20.15 1.63 -22.50
CA LYS A 77 21.24 2.61 -22.30
C LYS A 77 22.50 1.99 -21.70
N GLY A 78 22.37 0.89 -20.96
CA GLY A 78 23.48 0.33 -20.22
C GLY A 78 23.15 -1.02 -19.59
N SER A 79 24.08 -1.52 -18.78
CA SER A 79 23.93 -2.77 -18.07
C SER A 79 24.38 -2.66 -16.63
N ILE A 80 23.81 -3.52 -15.78
CA ILE A 80 24.20 -3.66 -14.38
C ILE A 80 24.59 -5.11 -14.15
N GLN A 81 25.85 -5.32 -13.78
CA GLN A 81 26.42 -6.64 -13.52
C GLN A 81 26.25 -7.06 -12.06
N ARG A 82 26.48 -8.35 -11.79
CA ARG A 82 26.52 -8.93 -10.43
C ARG A 82 25.20 -8.75 -9.65
N ILE A 83 24.07 -8.78 -10.34
CA ILE A 83 22.74 -8.73 -9.72
C ILE A 83 22.46 -10.10 -9.09
N ARG A 84 22.14 -10.09 -7.79
CA ARG A 84 21.99 -11.30 -6.98
C ARG A 84 20.74 -12.07 -7.39
N VAL A 85 20.85 -13.39 -7.52
CA VAL A 85 19.68 -14.27 -7.63
C VAL A 85 19.20 -14.63 -6.23
N LEU A 86 17.89 -14.52 -5.98
CA LEU A 86 17.25 -14.97 -4.75
C LEU A 86 16.49 -16.27 -5.02
N GLY A 87 16.75 -17.26 -4.17
CA GLY A 87 16.11 -18.57 -4.19
C GLY A 87 15.06 -18.73 -3.07
N PRO A 88 14.23 -19.79 -3.15
CA PRO A 88 14.19 -20.80 -4.22
C PRO A 88 13.66 -20.23 -5.54
N THR A 89 13.72 -21.03 -6.60
CA THR A 89 13.08 -20.69 -7.87
C THR A 89 11.58 -20.44 -7.67
N ARG A 90 11.02 -19.55 -8.50
CA ARG A 90 9.59 -19.22 -8.50
C ARG A 90 8.94 -19.74 -9.78
N THR A 91 7.62 -19.60 -9.88
CA THR A 91 6.90 -19.86 -11.12
C THR A 91 7.36 -18.90 -12.22
N ASP A 92 7.44 -17.61 -11.89
CA ASP A 92 7.76 -16.54 -12.82
C ASP A 92 9.08 -15.85 -12.49
N THR A 93 9.78 -15.45 -13.54
CA THR A 93 11.00 -14.65 -13.42
C THR A 93 10.65 -13.18 -13.18
N GLN A 94 11.28 -12.57 -12.18
CA GLN A 94 11.06 -11.18 -11.79
C GLN A 94 12.40 -10.51 -11.47
N VAL A 95 12.54 -9.25 -11.87
CA VAL A 95 13.70 -8.40 -11.57
C VAL A 95 13.22 -7.17 -10.82
N GLU A 96 13.81 -6.94 -9.65
CA GLU A 96 13.51 -5.81 -8.79
C GLU A 96 14.71 -4.85 -8.79
N ILE A 97 14.46 -3.59 -9.16
CA ILE A 97 15.48 -2.55 -9.22
C ILE A 97 14.98 -1.26 -8.56
N SER A 98 15.92 -0.37 -8.23
CA SER A 98 15.59 0.99 -7.76
C SER A 98 15.25 1.93 -8.93
N LYS A 99 14.72 3.13 -8.63
CA LYS A 99 14.50 4.15 -9.67
C LYS A 99 15.83 4.64 -10.26
N THR A 100 16.87 4.76 -9.44
CA THR A 100 18.23 5.09 -9.88
C THR A 100 18.78 4.06 -10.88
N ASP A 101 18.54 2.77 -10.63
CA ASP A 101 18.96 1.70 -11.54
C ASP A 101 18.24 1.79 -12.89
N ALA A 102 16.94 2.11 -12.88
CA ALA A 102 16.15 2.27 -14.09
C ALA A 102 16.73 3.36 -15.02
N VAL A 103 17.21 4.47 -14.46
CA VAL A 103 17.89 5.54 -15.21
C VAL A 103 19.20 5.06 -15.82
N THR A 104 19.96 4.23 -15.09
CA THR A 104 21.21 3.64 -15.56
C THR A 104 20.98 2.69 -16.74
N LEU A 105 19.95 1.85 -16.64
CA LEU A 105 19.56 0.89 -17.66
C LEU A 105 18.84 1.53 -18.86
N GLY A 106 18.27 2.73 -18.71
CA GLY A 106 17.49 3.39 -19.77
C GLY A 106 16.11 2.75 -19.94
N VAL A 107 15.47 2.38 -18.85
CA VAL A 107 14.16 1.71 -18.83
C VAL A 107 13.21 2.45 -17.89
N ASN A 108 11.90 2.22 -18.04
CA ASN A 108 10.88 2.85 -17.18
C ASN A 108 9.90 1.83 -16.59
N PRO A 109 10.37 0.90 -15.73
CA PRO A 109 9.53 -0.05 -15.03
C PRO A 109 8.50 0.63 -14.12
N PRO A 110 7.30 0.03 -13.99
CA PRO A 110 6.29 0.49 -13.06
C PRO A 110 6.68 0.17 -11.60
N LEU A 111 6.15 0.96 -10.66
CA LEU A 111 6.18 0.65 -9.23
C LEU A 111 5.14 -0.43 -8.92
N ARG A 112 5.57 -1.60 -8.44
CA ARG A 112 4.70 -2.77 -8.24
C ARG A 112 5.07 -3.56 -6.99
N GLU A 113 4.12 -4.36 -6.54
CA GLU A 113 4.35 -5.36 -5.50
C GLU A 113 5.01 -6.60 -6.12
N SER A 114 5.87 -7.29 -5.36
CA SER A 114 6.45 -8.55 -5.85
C SER A 114 5.36 -9.57 -6.16
N GLY A 115 5.36 -10.10 -7.38
CA GLY A 115 4.35 -10.99 -7.94
C GLY A 115 3.41 -10.30 -8.94
N ASP A 116 3.27 -8.98 -8.90
CA ASP A 116 2.47 -8.20 -9.85
C ASP A 116 3.31 -7.75 -11.05
N ILE A 117 3.61 -8.71 -11.95
CA ILE A 117 4.50 -8.50 -13.10
C ILE A 117 3.76 -8.28 -14.43
N VAL A 118 2.44 -8.43 -14.47
CA VAL A 118 1.68 -8.31 -15.73
C VAL A 118 1.76 -6.90 -16.28
N GLY A 119 2.16 -6.78 -17.54
CA GLY A 119 2.36 -5.51 -18.24
C GLY A 119 3.52 -4.68 -17.68
N SER A 120 4.43 -5.30 -16.92
CA SER A 120 5.65 -4.63 -16.45
C SER A 120 6.69 -4.51 -17.57
N SER A 121 7.80 -3.81 -17.31
CA SER A 121 8.75 -3.50 -18.37
C SER A 121 9.49 -4.75 -18.88
N PRO A 122 9.81 -4.81 -20.18
CA PRO A 122 10.68 -5.84 -20.71
C PRO A 122 12.13 -5.60 -20.29
N ILE A 123 12.92 -6.68 -20.23
CA ILE A 123 14.35 -6.59 -19.92
C ILE A 123 15.12 -7.82 -20.40
N THR A 124 16.42 -7.65 -20.69
CA THR A 124 17.32 -8.77 -21.01
C THR A 124 18.12 -9.18 -19.77
N ILE A 125 18.17 -10.48 -19.49
CA ILE A 125 18.98 -11.09 -18.43
C ILE A 125 20.07 -11.95 -19.08
N VAL A 126 21.31 -11.76 -18.66
CA VAL A 126 22.47 -12.50 -19.16
C VAL A 126 23.13 -13.26 -18.01
N GLY A 127 23.22 -14.58 -18.17
CA GLY A 127 23.90 -15.51 -17.28
C GLY A 127 25.18 -16.06 -17.92
N PRO A 128 25.93 -16.91 -17.21
CA PRO A 128 27.19 -17.47 -17.71
C PRO A 128 27.03 -18.45 -18.90
N ARG A 129 25.86 -19.05 -19.10
CA ARG A 129 25.62 -20.04 -20.17
C ARG A 129 24.66 -19.56 -21.25
N GLY A 130 24.01 -18.41 -21.06
CA GLY A 130 23.04 -17.91 -22.01
C GLY A 130 22.40 -16.59 -21.59
N SER A 131 21.41 -16.18 -22.36
CA SER A 131 20.64 -14.97 -22.10
C SER A 131 19.17 -15.20 -22.41
N ILE A 132 18.30 -14.49 -21.70
CA ILE A 132 16.86 -14.48 -21.95
C ILE A 132 16.36 -13.05 -22.12
N TYR A 133 15.33 -12.89 -22.93
CA TYR A 133 14.57 -11.65 -23.05
C TYR A 133 13.21 -11.83 -22.40
N LEU A 134 12.95 -11.08 -21.34
CA LEU A 134 11.66 -11.02 -20.69
C LEU A 134 10.81 -9.96 -21.38
N LYS A 135 9.60 -10.36 -21.81
CA LYS A 135 8.60 -9.42 -22.31
C LYS A 135 7.99 -8.58 -21.19
N GLU A 136 7.89 -9.17 -20.01
CA GLU A 136 7.45 -8.56 -18.75
C GLU A 136 8.19 -9.25 -17.60
N GLY A 137 8.42 -8.54 -16.50
CA GLY A 137 9.11 -9.05 -15.31
C GLY A 137 9.99 -8.01 -14.60
N LEU A 138 10.24 -6.83 -15.19
CA LEU A 138 11.02 -5.77 -14.56
C LEU A 138 10.12 -4.75 -13.84
N ILE A 139 10.34 -4.59 -12.54
CA ILE A 139 9.59 -3.67 -11.68
C ILE A 139 10.52 -2.81 -10.80
N ILE A 140 10.00 -1.67 -10.35
CA ILE A 140 10.50 -1.00 -9.14
C ILE A 140 9.71 -1.57 -7.98
N ALA A 141 10.42 -2.11 -6.99
CA ALA A 141 9.79 -2.76 -5.84
C ALA A 141 9.08 -1.72 -4.97
N LYS A 142 7.79 -1.92 -4.72
CA LYS A 142 7.02 -1.13 -3.76
C LYS A 142 7.30 -1.62 -2.34
N ASN A 143 7.55 -0.68 -1.43
CA ASN A 143 7.73 -0.98 -0.03
C ASN A 143 6.53 -1.73 0.57
N HIS A 144 6.82 -2.63 1.51
CA HIS A 144 5.80 -3.43 2.18
C HIS A 144 6.33 -4.00 3.49
N ILE A 145 5.42 -4.49 4.33
CA ILE A 145 5.72 -5.16 5.59
C ILE A 145 5.21 -6.59 5.51
N HIS A 146 6.11 -7.54 5.74
CA HIS A 146 5.74 -8.93 6.00
C HIS A 146 5.34 -9.05 7.47
N MET A 147 4.20 -9.66 7.75
CA MET A 147 3.69 -9.92 9.10
C MET A 147 3.20 -11.35 9.22
N SER A 148 3.49 -11.99 10.36
CA SER A 148 2.76 -13.20 10.76
C SER A 148 1.32 -12.87 11.14
N LEU A 149 0.46 -13.88 11.33
CA LEU A 149 -0.89 -13.69 11.86
C LEU A 149 -0.87 -13.04 13.24
N GLU A 150 0.10 -13.42 14.09
CA GLU A 150 0.27 -12.86 15.43
C GLU A 150 0.70 -11.39 15.37
N ASP A 151 1.66 -11.05 14.51
CA ASP A 151 2.11 -9.67 14.33
C ASP A 151 0.97 -8.78 13.81
N ALA A 152 0.23 -9.25 12.80
CA ALA A 152 -0.92 -8.52 12.25
C ALA A 152 -1.99 -8.25 13.33
N ASN A 153 -2.29 -9.25 14.16
CA ASN A 153 -3.19 -9.09 15.30
C ASN A 153 -2.66 -8.11 16.35
N TYR A 154 -1.36 -8.17 16.67
CA TYR A 154 -0.70 -7.26 17.60
C TYR A 154 -0.78 -5.79 17.13
N PHE A 155 -0.48 -5.55 15.85
CA PHE A 155 -0.55 -4.21 15.25
C PHE A 155 -1.98 -3.77 14.89
N GLY A 156 -2.96 -4.69 14.95
CA GLY A 156 -4.35 -4.43 14.63
C GLY A 156 -4.58 -4.11 13.15
N VAL A 157 -3.87 -4.80 12.25
CA VAL A 157 -3.92 -4.64 10.79
C VAL A 157 -4.23 -5.96 10.10
N GLN A 158 -4.67 -5.90 8.85
CA GLN A 158 -5.02 -7.05 8.02
C GLN A 158 -4.20 -7.08 6.72
N HIS A 159 -4.24 -8.23 6.04
CA HIS A 159 -3.62 -8.34 4.73
C HIS A 159 -4.26 -7.35 3.74
N GLY A 160 -3.42 -6.58 3.03
CA GLY A 160 -3.86 -5.58 2.07
C GLY A 160 -4.06 -4.19 2.66
N ASP A 161 -3.93 -4.03 3.98
CA ASP A 161 -3.97 -2.71 4.61
C ASP A 161 -2.77 -1.86 4.21
N TYR A 162 -2.98 -0.55 4.25
CA TYR A 162 -1.95 0.45 4.03
C TYR A 162 -1.68 1.23 5.32
N VAL A 163 -0.42 1.25 5.75
CA VAL A 163 0.01 1.88 7.00
C VAL A 163 1.03 2.98 6.76
N GLU A 164 1.32 3.74 7.81
CA GLU A 164 2.43 4.70 7.85
C GLU A 164 3.51 4.16 8.79
N VAL A 165 4.77 4.27 8.39
CA VAL A 165 5.92 3.84 9.20
C VAL A 165 6.90 5.00 9.34
N SER A 166 7.11 5.45 10.58
CA SER A 166 8.13 6.44 10.89
C SER A 166 9.48 5.78 11.14
N THR A 167 10.53 6.41 10.63
CA THR A 167 11.90 5.95 10.79
C THR A 167 12.60 6.78 11.86
N HIS A 168 13.39 6.13 12.73
CA HIS A 168 14.14 6.82 13.79
C HIS A 168 15.62 6.93 13.42
N THR A 169 15.91 7.67 12.37
CA THR A 169 17.28 7.98 11.92
C THR A 169 17.57 9.48 12.06
N VAL A 170 18.82 9.88 11.83
CA VAL A 170 19.22 11.29 11.75
C VAL A 170 18.56 12.04 10.60
N ARG A 171 18.01 11.32 9.62
CA ARG A 171 17.21 11.84 8.51
C ARG A 171 15.84 11.16 8.52
N SER A 172 15.13 11.35 9.64
CA SER A 172 13.82 10.74 9.86
C SER A 172 12.83 11.14 8.77
N ILE A 173 12.18 10.13 8.22
CA ILE A 173 11.02 10.26 7.32
C ILE A 173 9.90 9.33 7.78
N THR A 174 8.69 9.64 7.34
CA THR A 174 7.54 8.74 7.44
C THR A 174 7.19 8.22 6.06
N PHE A 175 7.32 6.89 5.88
CA PHE A 175 6.81 6.21 4.72
C PHE A 175 5.29 6.12 4.82
N LYS A 176 4.59 6.60 3.79
CA LYS A 176 3.14 6.52 3.68
C LYS A 176 2.75 5.44 2.67
N ASN A 177 1.55 4.91 2.84
CA ASN A 177 0.98 3.89 1.95
C ASN A 177 1.87 2.64 1.86
N VAL A 178 2.42 2.19 2.98
CA VAL A 178 3.18 0.95 3.07
C VAL A 178 2.21 -0.22 3.15
N LEU A 179 2.30 -1.17 2.23
CA LEU A 179 1.41 -2.32 2.18
C LEU A 179 1.71 -3.33 3.28
N VAL A 180 0.68 -3.86 3.93
CA VAL A 180 0.78 -4.98 4.87
C VAL A 180 0.49 -6.31 4.17
N ARG A 181 1.44 -7.23 4.23
CA ARG A 181 1.33 -8.60 3.72
C ARG A 181 1.32 -9.58 4.89
N VAL A 182 0.22 -10.31 5.05
CA VAL A 182 0.06 -11.25 6.18
C VAL A 182 0.10 -12.69 5.67
N SER A 183 0.94 -13.52 6.29
CA SER A 183 1.02 -14.95 6.02
C SER A 183 1.56 -15.66 7.27
N PRO A 184 1.10 -16.89 7.59
CA PRO A 184 1.69 -17.68 8.68
C PRO A 184 3.18 -17.97 8.49
N ASN A 185 3.69 -17.90 7.24
CA ASN A 185 5.09 -18.16 6.91
C ASN A 185 5.97 -16.90 6.90
N TYR A 186 5.43 -15.74 7.25
CA TYR A 186 6.18 -14.49 7.28
C TYR A 186 6.80 -14.20 8.63
N ARG A 187 7.96 -13.55 8.58
CA ARG A 187 8.62 -12.94 9.74
C ARG A 187 8.45 -11.43 9.64
N LEU A 188 8.13 -10.77 10.77
CA LEU A 188 7.99 -9.32 10.85
C LEU A 188 9.22 -8.59 10.29
N GLU A 189 9.06 -7.96 9.13
CA GLU A 189 10.10 -7.13 8.51
C GLU A 189 9.50 -6.22 7.44
N MET A 190 9.89 -4.94 7.45
CA MET A 190 9.59 -4.00 6.39
C MET A 190 10.71 -4.03 5.35
N HIS A 191 10.35 -4.16 4.09
CA HIS A 191 11.27 -4.16 2.96
C HIS A 191 11.17 -2.83 2.22
N ILE A 192 12.31 -2.17 2.06
CA ILE A 192 12.47 -0.94 1.27
C ILE A 192 13.59 -1.11 0.26
N ASP A 193 13.56 -0.38 -0.86
CA ASP A 193 14.66 -0.38 -1.81
C ASP A 193 15.84 0.50 -1.35
N THR A 194 16.92 0.51 -2.13
CA THR A 194 18.11 1.31 -1.83
C THR A 194 17.88 2.82 -1.94
N ASP A 195 17.00 3.30 -2.82
CA ASP A 195 16.71 4.72 -2.95
C ASP A 195 15.92 5.22 -1.72
N GLU A 196 14.94 4.43 -1.26
CA GLU A 196 14.17 4.67 -0.03
C GLU A 196 15.06 4.64 1.22
N ALA A 197 15.98 3.68 1.30
CA ALA A 197 16.95 3.61 2.39
C ALA A 197 17.90 4.82 2.41
N ASN A 198 18.43 5.21 1.25
CA ASN A 198 19.30 6.39 1.13
C ASN A 198 18.57 7.69 1.46
N ALA A 199 17.28 7.80 1.11
CA ALA A 199 16.46 8.96 1.44
C ALA A 199 16.25 9.13 2.96
N SER A 200 16.20 8.02 3.70
CA SER A 200 16.01 7.98 5.16
C SER A 200 17.31 7.78 5.96
N LEU A 201 18.45 7.58 5.29
CA LEU A 201 19.72 7.13 5.92
C LEU A 201 19.53 5.90 6.82
N ILE A 202 18.68 4.96 6.40
CA ILE A 202 18.49 3.67 7.07
C ILE A 202 19.55 2.68 6.61
N ASN A 203 20.07 1.92 7.57
CA ASN A 203 20.82 0.70 7.35
C ASN A 203 19.99 -0.52 7.80
N THR A 204 20.22 -1.67 7.15
CA THR A 204 19.59 -2.94 7.52
C THR A 204 19.76 -3.24 9.01
N GLY A 205 18.67 -3.59 9.68
CA GLY A 205 18.64 -3.91 11.11
C GLY A 205 18.23 -2.73 11.99
N GLN A 206 18.14 -1.52 11.44
CA GLN A 206 17.40 -0.44 12.09
C GLN A 206 15.89 -0.70 11.99
N SER A 207 15.13 -0.01 12.81
CA SER A 207 13.70 -0.22 12.93
C SER A 207 12.90 1.06 12.71
N GLY A 208 11.65 0.87 12.33
CA GLY A 208 10.62 1.91 12.30
C GLY A 208 9.52 1.63 13.30
N VAL A 209 8.65 2.60 13.49
CA VAL A 209 7.44 2.49 14.31
C VAL A 209 6.25 2.69 13.40
N LEU A 210 5.29 1.76 13.49
CA LEU A 210 4.01 1.92 12.83
C LEU A 210 3.28 3.11 13.46
N ILE A 211 2.99 4.11 12.65
CA ILE A 211 2.12 5.20 13.08
C ILE A 211 0.71 4.69 12.87
N ARG A 212 0.07 4.32 13.99
CA ARG A 212 -1.38 4.12 13.96
C ARG A 212 -1.92 5.48 13.55
N LYS A 213 -2.67 5.55 12.45
CA LYS A 213 -3.55 6.71 12.27
C LYS A 213 -4.33 6.75 13.58
N GLU A 214 -4.08 7.79 14.38
CA GLU A 214 -5.00 8.11 15.46
C GLU A 214 -6.37 8.02 14.79
N PHE A 215 -7.32 7.38 15.46
CA PHE A 215 -8.69 7.78 15.22
C PHE A 215 -8.64 9.31 15.32
N GLU A 216 -8.64 10.02 14.20
CA GLU A 216 -9.26 11.31 14.21
C GLU A 216 -10.69 10.95 14.58
N PRO A 217 -11.16 11.21 15.83
CA PRO A 217 -12.59 11.35 15.95
C PRO A 217 -12.92 12.37 14.87
N ASN A 218 -13.76 11.97 13.92
CA ASN A 218 -14.33 12.88 12.96
C ASN A 218 -15.17 13.89 13.77
N PHE A 219 -14.52 14.82 14.45
CA PHE A 219 -15.03 16.15 14.68
C PHE A 219 -14.83 16.94 13.40
N LYS A 220 -15.34 16.38 12.30
CA LYS A 220 -16.01 17.21 11.32
C LYS A 220 -17.30 17.70 11.96
N SER A 221 -17.15 18.69 12.83
CA SER A 221 -18.07 19.81 12.86
C SER A 221 -17.92 20.57 11.53
N THR A 222 -18.30 19.92 10.45
CA THR A 222 -18.84 20.58 9.28
C THR A 222 -20.24 20.05 9.22
N LYS A 223 -21.22 20.90 9.52
CA LYS A 223 -22.60 20.66 9.10
C LYS A 223 -22.52 20.09 7.69
N VAL A 224 -22.87 18.82 7.53
CA VAL A 224 -23.12 18.25 6.21
C VAL A 224 -24.28 19.09 5.69
N GLN A 225 -24.00 20.04 4.80
CA GLN A 225 -25.06 20.56 3.96
C GLN A 225 -25.54 19.34 3.19
N ASP A 226 -26.72 18.86 3.54
CA ASP A 226 -27.41 17.79 2.83
C ASP A 226 -27.34 18.13 1.34
N VAL A 227 -26.59 17.33 0.58
CA VAL A 227 -26.46 17.51 -0.88
C VAL A 227 -27.82 17.20 -1.48
N GLY A 228 -28.63 18.23 -1.65
CA GLY A 228 -29.99 18.14 -2.15
C GLY A 228 -30.32 19.26 -3.11
N ILE A 229 -31.46 19.13 -3.79
CA ILE A 229 -31.95 20.12 -4.74
C ILE A 229 -33.22 20.77 -4.19
N ASN A 230 -33.32 22.10 -4.35
CA ASN A 230 -34.55 22.83 -4.05
C ASN A 230 -35.54 22.66 -5.22
N PHE A 231 -36.64 21.97 -4.94
CA PHE A 231 -37.77 21.84 -5.85
C PHE A 231 -38.77 22.98 -5.59
N ASN A 232 -38.88 23.90 -6.56
CA ASN A 232 -39.72 25.10 -6.46
C ASN A 232 -41.14 24.93 -7.05
N GLY A 233 -41.54 23.70 -7.41
CA GLY A 233 -42.86 23.42 -7.96
C GLY A 233 -43.98 23.35 -6.91
N LYS A 234 -45.22 23.61 -7.32
CA LYS A 234 -46.42 23.47 -6.46
C LYS A 234 -46.84 22.01 -6.23
N LEU A 235 -46.46 21.09 -7.12
CA LEU A 235 -46.82 19.67 -7.06
C LEU A 235 -45.61 18.80 -7.40
N LEU A 236 -45.26 17.89 -6.50
CA LEU A 236 -44.21 16.88 -6.71
C LEU A 236 -44.88 15.51 -6.95
N THR A 237 -44.65 14.94 -8.14
CA THR A 237 -45.18 13.64 -8.59
C THR A 237 -44.07 12.60 -8.74
N GLU A 238 -44.41 11.31 -8.85
CA GLU A 238 -43.44 10.22 -9.03
C GLU A 238 -42.48 10.44 -10.22
N LYS A 239 -43.00 10.94 -11.36
CA LYS A 239 -42.22 11.18 -12.57
C LYS A 239 -41.15 12.25 -12.35
N LEU A 240 -41.44 13.25 -11.52
CA LEU A 240 -40.48 14.28 -11.14
C LEU A 240 -39.45 13.75 -10.13
N VAL A 241 -39.83 12.81 -9.26
CA VAL A 241 -38.89 12.14 -8.36
C VAL A 241 -37.91 11.26 -9.13
N ASP A 242 -38.35 10.63 -10.23
CA ASP A 242 -37.49 9.84 -11.11
C ASP A 242 -36.42 10.67 -11.81
N THR A 243 -36.75 11.90 -12.23
CA THR A 243 -35.81 12.77 -12.97
C THR A 243 -34.77 13.48 -12.10
N ILE A 244 -34.96 13.52 -10.78
CA ILE A 244 -34.06 14.23 -9.87
C ILE A 244 -32.89 13.33 -9.42
N ASP A 245 -31.69 13.57 -9.92
CA ASP A 245 -30.49 12.78 -9.58
C ASP A 245 -29.78 13.24 -8.28
N ARG A 246 -30.57 13.57 -7.25
CA ARG A 246 -30.07 14.02 -5.95
C ARG A 246 -30.73 13.24 -4.80
N PRO A 247 -29.97 12.93 -3.74
CA PRO A 247 -30.46 12.07 -2.65
C PRO A 247 -31.45 12.78 -1.72
N THR A 248 -31.46 14.12 -1.71
CA THR A 248 -32.41 14.92 -0.93
C THR A 248 -33.13 15.93 -1.83
N ILE A 249 -34.45 15.98 -1.74
CA ILE A 249 -35.31 16.93 -2.45
C ILE A 249 -35.90 17.86 -1.39
N PHE A 250 -35.50 19.12 -1.43
CA PHE A 250 -36.04 20.14 -0.55
C PHE A 250 -37.26 20.80 -1.21
N ILE A 251 -38.38 20.83 -0.50
CA ILE A 251 -39.66 21.36 -0.99
C ILE A 251 -40.15 22.51 -0.12
N ASN A 252 -40.95 23.41 -0.68
CA ASN A 252 -41.60 24.46 0.10
C ASN A 252 -42.79 23.90 0.89
N LYS A 253 -43.20 24.56 1.98
CA LYS A 253 -44.42 24.19 2.75
C LYS A 253 -45.69 24.18 1.90
N SER A 254 -45.72 24.98 0.84
CA SER A 254 -46.83 25.05 -0.12
C SER A 254 -46.80 23.97 -1.21
N THR A 255 -45.74 23.15 -1.28
CA THR A 255 -45.61 22.10 -2.28
C THR A 255 -46.41 20.87 -1.85
N ILE A 256 -47.37 20.48 -2.69
CA ILE A 256 -48.14 19.25 -2.51
C ILE A 256 -47.27 18.07 -2.99
N VAL A 257 -47.08 17.06 -2.15
CA VAL A 257 -46.39 15.83 -2.52
C VAL A 257 -47.42 14.72 -2.66
N THR A 258 -47.55 14.13 -3.83
CA THR A 258 -48.51 13.04 -4.03
C THR A 258 -48.10 11.79 -3.23
N PRO A 259 -49.04 10.93 -2.82
CA PRO A 259 -48.72 9.67 -2.14
C PRO A 259 -47.72 8.81 -2.93
N LEU A 260 -47.94 8.68 -4.24
CA LEU A 260 -47.06 7.93 -5.15
C LEU A 260 -45.65 8.53 -5.24
N ALA A 261 -45.49 9.86 -5.13
CA ALA A 261 -44.17 10.49 -5.08
C ALA A 261 -43.40 10.13 -3.80
N ARG A 262 -44.10 10.00 -2.65
CA ARG A 262 -43.48 9.58 -1.38
C ARG A 262 -43.02 8.12 -1.44
N ASP A 263 -43.86 7.25 -1.97
CA ASP A 263 -43.55 5.82 -2.13
C ASP A 263 -42.38 5.64 -3.11
N ARG A 264 -42.38 6.39 -4.22
CA ARG A 264 -41.29 6.36 -5.19
C ARG A 264 -39.98 6.87 -4.61
N ALA A 265 -40.00 7.95 -3.84
CA ALA A 265 -38.81 8.45 -3.15
C ALA A 265 -38.25 7.41 -2.16
N LYS A 266 -39.12 6.74 -1.40
CA LYS A 266 -38.73 5.65 -0.50
C LYS A 266 -38.10 4.48 -1.24
N TYR A 267 -38.67 4.06 -2.37
CA TYR A 267 -38.13 3.00 -3.23
C TYR A 267 -36.73 3.36 -3.76
N LEU A 268 -36.53 4.60 -4.20
CA LEU A 268 -35.25 5.11 -4.72
C LEU A 268 -34.27 5.57 -3.63
N LYS A 269 -34.59 5.36 -2.34
CA LYS A 269 -33.80 5.81 -1.18
C LYS A 269 -33.50 7.34 -1.18
N LYS A 270 -34.42 8.14 -1.73
CA LYS A 270 -34.36 9.61 -1.70
C LYS A 270 -35.14 10.17 -0.50
N ARG A 271 -34.69 11.30 0.04
CA ARG A 271 -35.35 12.02 1.16
C ARG A 271 -36.08 13.24 0.63
N ILE A 272 -37.32 13.46 1.07
CA ILE A 272 -38.05 14.70 0.82
C ILE A 272 -38.07 15.49 2.13
N LYS A 273 -37.54 16.71 2.12
CA LYS A 273 -37.45 17.60 3.30
C LYS A 273 -38.09 18.95 3.00
N LEU A 274 -38.62 19.62 4.01
CA LEU A 274 -39.04 21.00 3.85
C LEU A 274 -37.82 21.94 3.88
N ILE A 275 -37.82 22.97 3.04
CA ILE A 275 -36.80 24.03 3.09
C ILE A 275 -36.94 24.74 4.44
N GLY A 276 -35.90 24.67 5.27
CA GLY A 276 -35.83 25.34 6.57
C GLY A 276 -36.11 24.49 7.81
N ASP A 277 -36.32 23.17 7.65
CA ASP A 277 -36.40 22.19 8.76
C ASP A 277 -35.10 21.40 8.94
#